data_AF-A0A7S1WCE2-F1
#
_entry.id   AF-A0A7S1WCE2-F1
#
_cell.length_a   1.000
_cell.length_b   1.000
_cell.length_c   1.000
_cell.angle_alpha   90.00
_cell.angle_beta   90.00
_cell.angle_gamma   90.00
#
_symmetry.space_group_name_H-M   'P 1'
#
loop_
_entity.id
_entity.type
_entity.pdbx_description
1 polymer ?
#
loop_
_entity_poly.entity_id
_entity_poly.type
_entity_poly.pdbx_seq_one_letter_code
_entity_poly.pdbx_strand_id
1 'polypeptide(L)'
;GDLPYEPDWGELLTGLRCPGVFVLDIESQKVTQLAMPKDAACGHCAWAPGGEEVVYTAWPPESSQLPGVRRPGLIYCYNRPSALYASRADGQGSAVRLTPETLPSAAQPCFSPSGRVLAFVSNACAVASGAHNATQELLLMDWSGSSSPQVSPRTLVPAIEQPATADAFPGLYMTRLGPQSWVDEKTLVLPTLWRSEEAVVAVDAGSGSVERLTPPGDSHGLLAVCGDLVA
;
A
#
# COMPACT_ATOMS: atom_id res chain seq x y z
N GLY A 1 -10.08 -19.91 -35.36
CA GLY A 1 -10.72 -18.79 -34.68
C GLY A 1 -9.79 -18.40 -33.59
N ASP A 2 -9.05 -17.31 -33.79
CA ASP A 2 -8.05 -16.87 -32.81
C ASP A 2 -8.76 -16.49 -31.53
N LEU A 3 -8.40 -17.15 -30.43
CA LEU A 3 -8.82 -16.71 -29.11
C LEU A 3 -8.31 -15.26 -28.93
N PRO A 4 -9.15 -14.32 -28.48
CA PRO A 4 -8.68 -12.97 -28.21
C PRO A 4 -7.54 -13.04 -27.20
N TYR A 5 -6.39 -12.48 -27.57
CA TYR A 5 -5.22 -12.39 -26.71
C TYR A 5 -5.60 -11.64 -25.42
N GLU A 6 -5.46 -12.31 -24.28
CA GLU A 6 -5.64 -11.71 -22.96
C GLU A 6 -4.26 -11.44 -22.35
N PRO A 7 -3.88 -10.17 -22.08
CA PRO A 7 -2.57 -9.87 -21.51
C PRO A 7 -2.46 -10.41 -20.07
N ASP A 8 -1.29 -10.97 -19.74
CA ASP A 8 -0.90 -11.28 -18.36
C ASP A 8 -0.18 -10.08 -17.70
N TRP A 9 0.26 -10.26 -16.45
CA TRP A 9 0.93 -9.20 -15.70
C TRP A 9 2.43 -9.06 -16.00
N GLY A 10 3.02 -9.86 -16.91
CA GLY A 10 4.47 -9.83 -17.14
C GLY A 10 5.27 -9.93 -15.83
N GLU A 11 6.41 -9.25 -15.72
CA GLU A 11 7.15 -9.01 -14.44
C GLU A 11 7.12 -10.17 -13.42
N LEU A 12 7.63 -11.35 -13.81
CA LEU A 12 7.66 -12.59 -13.00
C LEU A 12 6.29 -13.27 -12.74
N LEU A 13 5.21 -12.72 -13.29
CA LEU A 13 3.83 -13.18 -13.17
C LEU A 13 3.23 -13.58 -14.54
N THR A 14 4.06 -14.07 -15.45
CA THR A 14 3.60 -14.62 -16.75
C THR A 14 2.56 -15.73 -16.52
N GLY A 15 1.43 -15.64 -17.22
CA GLY A 15 0.30 -16.56 -17.06
C GLY A 15 -0.62 -16.31 -15.86
N LEU A 16 -0.28 -15.40 -14.93
CA LEU A 16 -1.21 -14.96 -13.88
C LEU A 16 -2.19 -13.94 -14.44
N ARG A 17 -3.49 -14.18 -14.21
CA ARG A 17 -4.56 -13.36 -14.78
C ARG A 17 -4.92 -12.16 -13.94
N CYS A 18 -5.55 -12.39 -12.80
CA CYS A 18 -6.08 -11.34 -11.94
C CYS A 18 -6.02 -11.86 -10.50
N PRO A 19 -4.98 -11.51 -9.74
CA PRO A 19 -4.89 -11.94 -8.35
C PRO A 19 -6.11 -11.44 -7.59
N GLY A 20 -6.71 -12.36 -6.84
CA GLY A 20 -7.90 -12.10 -6.02
C GLY A 20 -7.60 -12.17 -4.54
N VAL A 21 -8.57 -11.75 -3.73
CA VAL A 21 -8.50 -11.82 -2.27
C VAL A 21 -9.28 -13.04 -1.78
N PHE A 22 -8.62 -13.84 -0.95
CA PHE A 22 -9.17 -15.05 -0.36
C PHE A 22 -8.91 -15.06 1.15
N VAL A 23 -9.84 -15.62 1.90
CA VAL A 23 -9.70 -15.94 3.32
C VAL A 23 -9.67 -17.46 3.47
N LEU A 24 -8.67 -17.97 4.19
CA LEU A 24 -8.59 -19.37 4.60
C LEU A 24 -8.97 -19.46 6.07
N ASP A 25 -10.07 -20.15 6.35
CA ASP A 25 -10.40 -20.59 7.69
C ASP A 25 -9.48 -21.78 8.05
N ILE A 26 -8.66 -21.64 9.08
CA ILE A 26 -7.61 -22.62 9.41
C ILE A 26 -8.19 -23.91 10.00
N GLU A 27 -9.27 -23.81 10.78
CA GLU A 27 -9.86 -24.95 11.47
C GLU A 27 -10.65 -25.83 10.50
N SER A 28 -11.51 -25.22 9.70
CA SER A 28 -12.36 -25.90 8.70
C SER A 28 -11.66 -26.13 7.37
N GLN A 29 -10.51 -25.49 7.14
CA GLN A 29 -9.77 -25.46 5.86
C GLN A 29 -10.59 -24.88 4.69
N LYS A 30 -11.66 -24.14 5.00
CA LYS A 30 -12.52 -23.54 3.99
C LYS A 30 -11.83 -22.31 3.41
N VAL A 31 -11.75 -22.26 2.08
CA VAL A 31 -11.31 -21.08 1.34
C VAL A 31 -12.54 -20.30 0.84
N THR A 32 -12.61 -19.02 1.19
CA THR A 32 -13.66 -18.09 0.76
C THR A 32 -13.04 -17.00 -0.09
N GLN A 33 -13.54 -16.84 -1.32
CA GLN A 33 -13.17 -15.69 -2.16
C GLN A 33 -13.97 -14.47 -1.72
N LEU A 34 -13.30 -13.33 -1.53
CA LEU A 34 -13.96 -12.10 -1.12
C LEU A 34 -14.52 -11.34 -2.33
N ALA A 35 -15.54 -10.51 -2.08
CA ALA A 35 -16.01 -9.55 -3.06
C ALA A 35 -14.88 -8.60 -3.47
N MET A 36 -14.81 -8.24 -4.75
CA MET A 36 -13.77 -7.37 -5.31
C MET A 36 -14.34 -6.42 -6.37
N PRO A 37 -13.70 -5.27 -6.61
CA PRO A 37 -14.02 -4.45 -7.78
C PRO A 37 -13.84 -5.24 -9.09
N LYS A 38 -14.71 -4.95 -10.06
CA LYS A 38 -14.74 -5.66 -11.34
C LYS A 38 -13.46 -5.41 -12.16
N ASP A 39 -12.91 -6.48 -12.74
CA ASP A 39 -11.71 -6.50 -13.61
C ASP A 39 -10.45 -5.88 -12.96
N ALA A 40 -10.39 -5.82 -11.63
CA ALA A 40 -9.25 -5.30 -10.89
C ALA A 40 -8.42 -6.43 -10.26
N ALA A 41 -7.10 -6.32 -10.38
CA ALA A 41 -6.19 -7.12 -9.57
C ALA A 41 -6.21 -6.61 -8.13
N CYS A 42 -6.16 -7.52 -7.16
CA CYS A 42 -6.18 -7.16 -5.75
C CYS A 42 -5.00 -7.78 -5.00
N GLY A 43 -4.53 -7.11 -3.95
CA GLY A 43 -3.40 -7.55 -3.13
C GLY A 43 -3.14 -6.63 -1.94
N HIS A 44 -2.00 -6.81 -1.28
CA HIS A 44 -1.64 -6.09 -0.05
C HIS A 44 -2.77 -6.11 1.00
N CYS A 45 -3.20 -7.31 1.38
CA CYS A 45 -4.30 -7.48 2.31
C CYS A 45 -3.86 -7.18 3.74
N ALA A 46 -4.74 -6.53 4.49
CA ALA A 46 -4.66 -6.32 5.93
C ALA A 46 -6.01 -6.66 6.56
N TRP A 47 -5.99 -7.41 7.66
CA TRP A 47 -7.19 -7.61 8.47
C TRP A 47 -7.62 -6.29 9.10
N ALA A 48 -8.90 -5.96 8.96
CA ALA A 48 -9.47 -4.85 9.68
C ALA A 48 -9.54 -5.19 11.19
N PRO A 49 -9.50 -4.16 12.05
CA PRO A 49 -9.78 -4.33 13.48
C PRO A 49 -11.10 -5.07 13.70
N GLY A 50 -11.08 -6.08 14.57
CA GLY A 50 -12.23 -6.95 14.83
C GLY A 50 -12.32 -8.20 13.95
N GLY A 51 -11.56 -8.28 12.85
CA GLY A 51 -11.43 -9.52 12.06
C GLY A 51 -12.63 -9.86 11.16
N GLU A 52 -13.62 -8.97 11.04
CA GLU A 52 -14.80 -9.20 10.19
C GLU A 52 -14.61 -8.72 8.75
N GLU A 53 -13.63 -7.86 8.50
CA GLU A 53 -13.35 -7.26 7.20
C GLU A 53 -11.87 -7.39 6.84
N VAL A 54 -11.60 -7.43 5.54
CA VAL A 54 -10.25 -7.35 4.97
C VAL A 54 -10.15 -6.11 4.13
N VAL A 55 -9.15 -5.28 4.41
CA VAL A 55 -8.77 -4.13 3.59
C VAL A 55 -7.66 -4.54 2.63
N TYR A 56 -7.74 -4.13 1.37
CA TYR A 56 -6.78 -4.50 0.36
C TYR A 56 -6.62 -3.41 -0.70
N THR A 57 -5.50 -3.44 -1.40
CA THR A 57 -5.25 -2.62 -2.58
C THR A 57 -5.93 -3.25 -3.79
N ALA A 58 -6.64 -2.46 -4.57
CA ALA A 58 -7.14 -2.84 -5.88
C ALA A 58 -6.50 -1.97 -6.96
N TRP A 59 -6.13 -2.62 -8.07
CA TRP A 59 -5.56 -1.97 -9.23
C TRP A 59 -6.44 -2.21 -10.46
N PRO A 60 -6.93 -1.14 -11.11
CA PRO A 60 -7.68 -1.28 -12.34
C PRO A 60 -6.81 -1.89 -13.45
N PRO A 61 -7.44 -2.51 -14.45
CA PRO A 61 -6.73 -3.19 -15.54
C PRO A 61 -6.06 -2.20 -16.49
N GLU A 62 -6.53 -0.95 -16.52
CA GLU A 62 -6.06 0.12 -17.39
C GLU A 62 -5.92 1.42 -16.58
N SER A 63 -5.01 2.28 -17.03
CA SER A 63 -4.82 3.63 -16.51
C SER A 63 -5.10 4.64 -17.61
N SER A 64 -5.78 5.75 -17.27
CA SER A 64 -5.97 6.87 -18.20
C SER A 64 -4.65 7.51 -18.65
N GLN A 65 -3.59 7.35 -17.87
CA GLN A 65 -2.25 7.90 -18.15
C GLN A 65 -1.40 6.98 -19.03
N LEU A 66 -1.75 5.70 -19.14
CA LEU A 66 -1.11 4.74 -20.04
C LEU A 66 -2.18 4.13 -20.96
N PRO A 67 -2.81 4.94 -21.84
CA PRO A 67 -3.89 4.47 -22.69
C PRO A 67 -3.40 3.34 -23.60
N GLY A 68 -4.14 2.22 -23.61
CA GLY A 68 -3.79 1.02 -24.38
C GLY A 68 -2.78 0.09 -23.71
N VAL A 69 -2.19 0.47 -22.56
CA VAL A 69 -1.37 -0.44 -21.74
C VAL A 69 -2.27 -1.09 -20.70
N ARG A 70 -2.70 -2.31 -20.99
CA ARG A 70 -3.50 -3.13 -20.08
C ARG A 70 -2.57 -4.00 -19.22
N ARG A 71 -2.78 -3.99 -17.91
CA ARG A 71 -2.05 -4.78 -16.90
C ARG A 71 -0.52 -4.56 -16.90
N PRO A 72 -0.02 -3.31 -16.70
CA PRO A 72 1.41 -3.09 -16.46
C PRO A 72 1.83 -3.88 -15.20
N GLY A 73 3.06 -4.39 -15.17
CA GLY A 73 3.39 -5.44 -14.21
C GLY A 73 3.23 -5.05 -12.73
N LEU A 74 2.90 -6.04 -11.90
CA LEU A 74 2.46 -5.80 -10.52
C LEU A 74 3.62 -5.53 -9.55
N ILE A 75 4.86 -5.83 -9.93
CA ILE A 75 5.98 -5.92 -8.99
C ILE A 75 6.81 -4.62 -9.00
N TYR A 76 7.17 -4.12 -10.18
CA TYR A 76 8.10 -3.00 -10.34
C TYR A 76 7.47 -1.76 -10.99
N CYS A 77 6.20 -1.85 -11.36
CA CYS A 77 5.44 -0.77 -11.99
C CYS A 77 4.57 -0.03 -10.95
N TYR A 78 5.16 0.95 -10.26
CA TYR A 78 4.44 1.79 -9.28
C TYR A 78 3.62 2.92 -9.94
N ASN A 79 3.82 3.18 -11.24
CA ASN A 79 3.17 4.22 -12.04
C ASN A 79 1.72 3.86 -12.44
N ARG A 80 0.98 3.23 -11.52
CA ARG A 80 -0.36 2.72 -11.76
C ARG A 80 -1.37 3.21 -10.73
N PRO A 81 -2.57 3.61 -11.17
CA PRO A 81 -3.64 3.94 -10.26
C PRO A 81 -3.95 2.79 -9.31
N SER A 82 -4.33 3.11 -8.09
CA SER A 82 -4.76 2.13 -7.11
C SER A 82 -5.71 2.77 -6.10
N ALA A 83 -6.55 1.95 -5.48
CA ALA A 83 -7.43 2.39 -4.42
C ALA A 83 -7.54 1.31 -3.35
N LEU A 84 -7.84 1.71 -2.12
CA LEU A 84 -8.13 0.76 -1.05
C LEU A 84 -9.61 0.37 -1.10
N TYR A 85 -9.87 -0.91 -0.86
CA TYR A 85 -11.20 -1.47 -0.73
C TYR A 85 -11.29 -2.29 0.56
N ALA A 86 -12.50 -2.41 1.10
CA ALA A 86 -12.83 -3.33 2.18
C ALA A 86 -13.90 -4.32 1.72
N SER A 87 -13.77 -5.57 2.16
CA SER A 87 -14.78 -6.61 1.97
C SER A 87 -14.96 -7.42 3.24
N ARG A 88 -16.17 -7.93 3.46
CA ARG A 88 -16.45 -8.84 4.57
C ARG A 88 -15.67 -10.14 4.39
N ALA A 89 -15.09 -10.65 5.48
CA ALA A 89 -14.29 -11.86 5.50
C ALA A 89 -15.09 -13.15 5.20
N ASP A 90 -16.42 -13.09 5.40
CA ASP A 90 -17.36 -14.16 5.05
C ASP A 90 -17.67 -14.23 3.53
N GLY A 91 -17.12 -13.31 2.74
CA GLY A 91 -17.32 -13.22 1.29
C GLY A 91 -18.67 -12.65 0.86
N GLN A 92 -19.51 -12.23 1.80
CA GLN A 92 -20.83 -11.68 1.52
C GLN A 92 -20.77 -10.17 1.19
N GLY A 93 -21.82 -9.68 0.53
CA GLY A 93 -21.95 -8.27 0.17
C GLY A 93 -21.09 -7.88 -1.04
N SER A 94 -20.72 -6.60 -1.10
CA SER A 94 -19.92 -6.02 -2.16
C SER A 94 -18.68 -5.34 -1.60
N ALA A 95 -17.61 -5.28 -2.39
CA ALA A 95 -16.43 -4.50 -2.05
C ALA A 95 -16.78 -3.01 -1.92
N VAL A 96 -16.32 -2.39 -0.85
CA VAL A 96 -16.50 -0.96 -0.57
C VAL A 96 -15.18 -0.25 -0.84
N ARG A 97 -15.16 0.65 -1.84
CA ARG A 97 -14.00 1.51 -2.08
C ARG A 97 -13.84 2.47 -0.92
N LEU A 98 -12.67 2.53 -0.27
CA LEU A 98 -12.41 3.34 0.94
C LEU A 98 -11.83 4.72 0.64
N THR A 99 -11.12 4.86 -0.47
CA THR A 99 -10.39 6.10 -0.82
C THR A 99 -11.12 6.88 -1.91
N PRO A 100 -11.06 8.23 -1.87
CA PRO A 100 -11.79 9.06 -2.82
C PRO A 100 -11.28 8.87 -4.25
N GLU A 101 -12.14 9.17 -5.24
CA GLU A 101 -11.79 9.08 -6.66
C GLU A 101 -10.66 10.03 -7.07
N THR A 102 -10.53 11.14 -6.37
CA THR A 102 -9.51 12.16 -6.58
C THR A 102 -8.13 11.74 -6.11
N LEU A 103 -8.01 10.70 -5.28
CA LEU A 103 -6.72 10.16 -4.85
C LEU A 103 -6.23 9.15 -5.90
N PRO A 104 -5.14 9.44 -6.63
CA PRO A 104 -4.72 8.63 -7.78
C PRO A 104 -4.15 7.27 -7.39
N SER A 105 -3.63 7.12 -6.16
CA SER A 105 -2.98 5.90 -5.70
C SER A 105 -3.16 5.73 -4.20
N ALA A 106 -3.52 4.53 -3.77
CA ALA A 106 -3.58 4.13 -2.36
C ALA A 106 -3.31 2.63 -2.26
N ALA A 107 -2.24 2.26 -1.56
CA ALA A 107 -1.78 0.90 -1.47
C ALA A 107 -1.17 0.58 -0.10
N GLN A 108 -0.99 -0.72 0.17
CA GLN A 108 -0.28 -1.23 1.36
C GLN A 108 -0.92 -0.74 2.69
N PRO A 109 -2.19 -1.11 2.94
CA PRO A 109 -2.88 -0.75 4.18
C PRO A 109 -2.17 -1.33 5.42
N CYS A 110 -2.03 -0.51 6.46
CA CYS A 110 -1.44 -0.88 7.74
C CYS A 110 -2.18 -0.18 8.89
N PHE A 111 -2.91 -0.96 9.70
CA PHE A 111 -3.66 -0.43 10.84
C PHE A 111 -2.76 -0.10 12.04
N SER A 112 -3.06 0.98 12.75
CA SER A 112 -2.46 1.26 14.05
C SER A 112 -2.82 0.19 15.08
N PRO A 113 -2.07 0.03 16.18
CA PRO A 113 -2.32 -1.02 17.17
C PRO A 113 -3.75 -1.00 17.76
N SER A 114 -4.32 0.19 17.94
CA SER A 114 -5.69 0.40 18.42
C SER A 114 -6.75 0.15 17.34
N GLY A 115 -6.34 0.06 16.08
CA GLY A 115 -7.22 -0.10 14.93
C GLY A 115 -7.98 1.18 14.54
N ARG A 116 -7.69 2.32 15.16
CA ARG A 116 -8.43 3.57 14.90
C ARG A 116 -7.91 4.33 13.71
N VAL A 117 -6.68 4.07 13.28
CA VAL A 117 -6.05 4.76 12.16
C VAL A 117 -5.57 3.72 11.16
N LEU A 118 -5.80 3.99 9.88
CA LEU A 118 -5.26 3.24 8.77
C LEU A 118 -4.18 4.08 8.07
N ALA A 119 -2.94 3.59 8.11
CA ALA A 119 -1.84 4.11 7.30
C ALA A 119 -1.79 3.40 5.94
N PHE A 120 -1.40 4.14 4.91
CA PHE A 120 -1.20 3.58 3.58
C PHE A 120 -0.32 4.51 2.72
N VAL A 121 0.19 3.96 1.62
CA VAL A 121 1.12 4.66 0.71
C VAL A 121 0.39 5.15 -0.52
N SER A 122 0.71 6.36 -0.96
CA SER A 122 0.34 6.89 -2.27
C SER A 122 1.57 6.93 -3.18
N ASN A 123 1.43 6.36 -4.38
CA ASN A 123 2.41 6.50 -5.46
C ASN A 123 1.99 7.61 -6.45
N ALA A 124 1.30 8.67 -5.99
CA ALA A 124 0.74 9.72 -6.86
C ALA A 124 1.77 10.33 -7.82
N CYS A 125 3.01 10.56 -7.36
CA CYS A 125 4.09 11.07 -8.21
C CYS A 125 4.46 10.09 -9.34
N ALA A 126 4.52 8.78 -9.06
CA ALA A 126 4.81 7.77 -10.07
C ALA A 126 3.67 7.67 -11.09
N VAL A 127 2.42 7.72 -10.60
CA VAL A 127 1.21 7.75 -11.43
C VAL A 127 1.25 8.97 -12.36
N ALA A 128 1.41 10.18 -11.82
CA ALA A 128 1.42 11.42 -12.60
C ALA A 128 2.58 11.53 -13.61
N SER A 129 3.78 11.07 -13.26
CA SER A 129 4.98 11.25 -14.09
C SER A 129 5.29 10.07 -15.01
N GLY A 130 4.74 8.89 -14.72
CA GLY A 130 5.17 7.62 -15.34
C GLY A 130 6.51 7.09 -14.83
N ALA A 131 7.23 7.82 -13.97
CA ALA A 131 8.53 7.43 -13.46
C ALA A 131 8.44 6.21 -12.54
N HIS A 132 9.34 5.25 -12.76
CA HIS A 132 9.50 4.12 -11.85
C HIS A 132 10.09 4.62 -10.54
N ASN A 133 9.50 4.18 -9.42
CA ASN A 133 10.00 4.45 -8.07
C ASN A 133 10.16 5.97 -7.77
N ALA A 134 9.22 6.80 -8.26
CA ALA A 134 9.13 8.19 -7.82
C ALA A 134 8.86 8.27 -6.31
N THR A 135 9.21 9.40 -5.68
CA THR A 135 8.94 9.63 -4.24
C THR A 135 7.48 9.33 -3.91
N GLN A 136 7.27 8.68 -2.79
CA GLN A 136 5.97 8.28 -2.29
C GLN A 136 5.49 9.24 -1.20
N GLU A 137 4.19 9.19 -0.93
CA GLU A 137 3.57 9.86 0.21
C GLU A 137 3.07 8.80 1.20
N LEU A 138 3.14 9.11 2.48
CA LEU A 138 2.49 8.33 3.53
C LEU A 138 1.26 9.07 4.00
N LEU A 139 0.11 8.39 4.00
CA LEU A 139 -1.18 8.97 4.38
C LEU A 139 -1.78 8.24 5.57
N LEU A 140 -2.62 8.94 6.31
CA LEU A 140 -3.42 8.41 7.40
C LEU A 140 -4.90 8.71 7.15
N MET A 141 -5.77 7.77 7.51
CA MET A 141 -7.21 7.99 7.60
C MET A 141 -7.78 7.37 8.88
N ASP A 142 -8.80 8.01 9.45
CA ASP A 142 -9.52 7.43 10.58
C ASP A 142 -10.32 6.20 10.11
N TRP A 143 -10.27 5.14 10.90
CA TRP A 143 -10.99 3.90 10.66
C TRP A 143 -12.15 3.74 11.63
N SER A 144 -13.34 3.51 11.07
CA SER A 144 -14.57 3.24 11.82
C SER A 144 -15.42 2.15 11.16
N GLY A 145 -14.77 1.26 10.39
CA GLY A 145 -15.43 0.23 9.58
C GLY A 145 -15.79 0.72 8.17
N SER A 146 -15.95 -0.21 7.24
CA SER A 146 -16.24 0.13 5.83
C SER A 146 -17.60 0.79 5.61
N SER A 147 -18.54 0.59 6.54
CA SER A 147 -19.92 1.09 6.47
C SER A 147 -20.07 2.54 6.94
N SER A 148 -19.00 3.15 7.46
CA SER A 148 -19.00 4.51 8.02
C SER A 148 -18.65 5.57 6.96
N PRO A 149 -19.02 6.85 7.18
CA PRO A 149 -18.66 7.93 6.25
C PRO A 149 -17.14 8.01 6.08
N GLN A 150 -16.69 7.98 4.84
CA GLN A 150 -15.27 8.06 4.52
C GLN A 150 -14.74 9.45 4.80
N VAL A 151 -13.83 9.55 5.76
CA VAL A 151 -13.07 10.76 6.01
C VAL A 151 -11.95 10.83 4.97
N SER A 152 -11.78 12.00 4.37
CA SER A 152 -10.67 12.22 3.43
C SER A 152 -9.33 11.95 4.13
N PRO A 153 -8.45 11.14 3.53
CA PRO A 153 -7.13 10.90 4.10
C PRO A 153 -6.33 12.18 4.23
N ARG A 154 -5.47 12.25 5.26
CA ARG A 154 -4.47 13.33 5.41
C ARG A 154 -3.09 12.81 5.05
N THR A 155 -2.30 13.65 4.40
CA THR A 155 -0.88 13.38 4.17
C THR A 155 -0.12 13.50 5.50
N LEU A 156 0.60 12.44 5.86
CA LEU A 156 1.51 12.42 7.00
C LEU A 156 2.92 12.80 6.58
N VAL A 157 3.45 12.13 5.55
CA VAL A 157 4.75 12.47 4.94
C VAL A 157 4.49 12.82 3.48
N PRO A 158 4.74 14.06 3.05
CA PRO A 158 4.56 14.45 1.67
C PRO A 158 5.66 13.89 0.77
N ALA A 159 5.38 13.85 -0.53
CA ALA A 159 6.37 13.62 -1.55
C ALA A 159 7.42 14.73 -1.53
N ILE A 160 8.70 14.36 -1.62
CA ILE A 160 9.82 15.30 -1.68
C ILE A 160 10.39 15.26 -3.09
N GLU A 161 10.20 16.33 -3.85
CA GLU A 161 10.77 16.44 -5.20
C GLU A 161 12.28 16.67 -5.18
N GLN A 162 12.74 17.50 -4.25
CA GLN A 162 14.15 17.82 -4.08
C GLN A 162 14.50 17.93 -2.59
N PRO A 163 15.50 17.17 -2.11
CA PRO A 163 15.99 17.30 -0.74
C PRO A 163 16.59 18.70 -0.51
N ALA A 164 16.38 19.28 0.68
CA ALA A 164 16.85 20.64 1.00
C ALA A 164 18.39 20.77 0.99
N THR A 165 19.09 19.70 1.38
CA THR A 165 20.53 19.56 1.28
C THR A 165 20.84 18.14 0.83
N ALA A 166 22.09 17.88 0.46
CA ALA A 166 22.47 16.54 0.02
C ALA A 166 22.10 15.48 1.08
N ASP A 167 22.32 15.75 2.37
CA ASP A 167 22.13 14.78 3.46
C ASP A 167 20.73 14.84 4.09
N ALA A 168 19.86 15.74 3.60
CA ALA A 168 18.48 15.82 4.05
C ALA A 168 17.68 14.57 3.66
N PHE A 169 16.57 14.34 4.36
CA PHE A 169 15.62 13.28 4.04
C PHE A 169 15.10 13.47 2.59
N PRO A 170 15.30 12.48 1.70
CA PRO A 170 15.01 12.66 0.28
C PRO A 170 13.56 12.35 -0.08
N GLY A 171 12.76 11.88 0.87
CA GLY A 171 11.42 11.36 0.63
C GLY A 171 11.36 9.87 0.89
N LEU A 172 10.15 9.32 0.77
CA LEU A 172 9.90 7.90 0.93
C LEU A 172 10.10 7.19 -0.42
N TYR A 173 10.97 6.20 -0.40
CA TYR A 173 11.26 5.29 -1.51
C TYR A 173 11.24 3.88 -0.94
N MET A 174 10.05 3.42 -0.56
CA MET A 174 9.81 2.13 0.07
C MET A 174 9.26 1.12 -0.92
N THR A 175 9.74 -0.12 -0.77
CA THR A 175 9.17 -1.27 -1.49
C THR A 175 7.88 -1.75 -0.84
N ARG A 176 7.77 -1.62 0.50
CA ARG A 176 6.63 -2.10 1.29
C ARG A 176 6.44 -1.32 2.59
N LEU A 177 5.21 -0.85 2.82
CA LEU A 177 4.69 -0.61 4.17
C LEU A 177 4.28 -1.96 4.78
N GLY A 178 5.05 -2.44 5.74
CA GLY A 178 4.81 -3.73 6.39
C GLY A 178 3.57 -3.70 7.30
N PRO A 179 2.85 -4.81 7.49
CA PRO A 179 1.72 -4.86 8.43
C PRO A 179 2.16 -4.58 9.89
N GLN A 180 3.46 -4.75 10.17
CA GLN A 180 4.11 -4.47 11.44
C GLN A 180 4.96 -3.20 11.34
N SER A 181 4.44 -2.11 10.77
CA SER A 181 5.21 -0.85 10.71
C SER A 181 4.97 0.02 11.95
N TRP A 182 3.89 -0.20 12.71
CA TRP A 182 3.60 0.56 13.92
C TRP A 182 4.36 -0.03 15.12
N VAL A 183 5.16 0.81 15.79
CA VAL A 183 5.77 0.54 17.09
C VAL A 183 4.72 0.71 18.21
N ASP A 184 3.96 1.79 18.12
CA ASP A 184 2.88 2.17 19.04
C ASP A 184 1.82 3.02 18.29
N GLU A 185 0.99 3.82 18.97
CA GLU A 185 0.00 4.70 18.32
C GLU A 185 0.58 5.95 17.66
N LYS A 186 1.85 6.25 17.90
CA LYS A 186 2.51 7.50 17.53
C LYS A 186 3.66 7.29 16.57
N THR A 187 4.25 6.11 16.50
CA THR A 187 5.48 5.91 15.76
C THR A 187 5.32 4.78 14.75
N LEU A 188 5.61 5.11 13.50
CA LEU A 188 5.80 4.19 12.40
C LEU A 188 7.30 4.00 12.15
N VAL A 189 7.76 2.78 11.94
CA VAL A 189 9.13 2.45 11.53
C VAL A 189 9.08 1.81 10.15
N LEU A 190 9.85 2.37 9.22
CA LEU A 190 9.78 2.08 7.80
C LEU A 190 11.18 1.91 7.20
N PRO A 191 11.39 1.00 6.25
CA PRO A 191 12.55 1.07 5.37
C PRO A 191 12.31 2.11 4.27
N THR A 192 13.37 2.81 3.87
CA THR A 192 13.35 3.71 2.71
C THR A 192 14.72 3.78 2.08
N LEU A 193 14.78 3.88 0.75
CA LEU A 193 16.05 4.20 0.09
C LEU A 193 16.43 5.65 0.40
N TRP A 194 17.63 5.82 0.93
CA TRP A 194 18.24 7.11 1.21
C TRP A 194 19.55 7.18 0.43
N ARG A 195 19.48 7.76 -0.77
CA ARG A 195 20.55 7.70 -1.79
C ARG A 195 20.87 6.26 -2.21
N SER A 196 22.05 5.76 -1.88
CA SER A 196 22.54 4.42 -2.25
C SER A 196 22.44 3.42 -1.11
N GLU A 197 21.72 3.77 -0.05
CA GLU A 197 21.57 2.97 1.17
C GLU A 197 20.10 2.68 1.43
N GLU A 198 19.83 1.49 1.97
CA GLU A 198 18.56 1.24 2.65
C GLU A 198 18.67 1.73 4.09
N ALA A 199 17.81 2.69 4.46
CA ALA A 199 17.77 3.27 5.79
C ALA A 199 16.46 2.88 6.49
N VAL A 200 16.54 2.66 7.80
CA VAL A 200 15.34 2.52 8.63
C VAL A 200 15.06 3.88 9.27
N VAL A 201 13.82 4.35 9.14
CA VAL A 201 13.37 5.63 9.67
C VAL A 201 12.19 5.46 10.62
N ALA A 202 12.14 6.30 11.66
CA ALA A 202 10.96 6.51 12.48
C ALA A 202 10.18 7.71 11.94
N VAL A 203 8.86 7.59 11.86
CA VAL A 203 7.92 8.64 11.48
C VAL A 203 6.94 8.86 12.62
N ASP A 204 6.88 10.08 13.13
CA ASP A 204 5.87 10.48 14.11
C ASP A 204 4.52 10.69 13.42
N ALA A 205 3.51 9.90 13.79
CA ALA A 205 2.18 9.89 13.20
C ALA A 205 1.37 11.16 13.49
N GLY A 206 1.77 11.97 14.47
CA GLY A 206 1.12 13.25 14.77
C GLY A 206 1.61 14.38 13.87
N SER A 207 2.93 14.52 13.76
CA SER A 207 3.63 15.64 13.12
C SER A 207 4.13 15.34 11.71
N GLY A 208 4.32 14.07 11.37
CA GLY A 208 4.96 13.65 10.12
C GLY A 208 6.48 13.79 10.12
N SER A 209 7.11 14.12 11.26
CA SER A 209 8.57 14.22 11.33
C SER A 209 9.24 12.87 11.08
N VAL A 210 10.30 12.88 10.27
CA VAL A 210 11.05 11.68 9.92
C VAL A 210 12.44 11.74 10.55
N GLU A 211 12.81 10.71 11.29
CA GLU A 211 14.12 10.53 11.91
C GLU A 211 14.78 9.25 11.38
N ARG A 212 16.06 9.33 11.04
CA ARG A 212 16.84 8.16 10.63
C ARG A 212 17.32 7.39 11.86
N LEU A 213 17.01 6.10 11.94
CA LEU A 213 17.42 5.21 13.04
C LEU A 213 18.75 4.50 12.77
N THR A 214 19.08 4.28 11.49
CA THR A 214 20.30 3.55 11.10
C THR A 214 21.47 4.49 10.79
N PRO A 215 22.72 4.09 11.10
CA PRO A 215 23.89 4.89 10.74
C PRO A 215 23.96 5.20 9.22
N PRO A 216 24.45 6.39 8.83
CA PRO A 216 24.86 6.67 7.45
C PRO A 216 26.08 5.84 7.04
N GLY A 217 26.17 5.45 5.77
CA GLY A 217 27.31 4.71 5.20
C GLY A 217 27.11 3.19 5.11
N ASP A 218 25.99 2.66 5.64
CA ASP A 218 25.67 1.24 5.69
C ASP A 218 24.19 1.01 5.28
N SER A 219 23.90 -0.15 4.67
CA SER A 219 22.55 -0.54 4.25
C SER A 219 21.90 -1.50 5.25
N HIS A 220 20.68 -1.18 5.68
CA HIS A 220 19.93 -1.90 6.68
C HIS A 220 18.51 -2.16 6.19
N GLY A 221 18.11 -3.42 6.11
CA GLY A 221 16.73 -3.81 5.87
C GLY A 221 15.89 -3.80 7.15
N LEU A 222 14.58 -3.70 7.00
CA LEU A 222 13.62 -3.92 8.09
C LEU A 222 12.88 -5.24 7.86
N LEU A 223 13.02 -6.20 8.78
CA LEU A 223 12.32 -7.48 8.74
C LEU A 223 10.97 -7.39 9.47
N ALA A 224 10.97 -6.87 10.69
CA ALA A 224 9.77 -6.77 11.52
C ALA A 224 9.90 -5.71 12.63
N VAL A 225 8.76 -5.19 13.06
CA VAL A 225 8.62 -4.39 14.28
C VAL A 225 7.67 -5.11 15.23
N CYS A 226 8.05 -5.23 16.50
CA CYS A 226 7.20 -5.81 17.53
C CYS A 226 7.36 -5.00 18.83
N GLY A 227 6.48 -4.02 19.02
CA GLY A 227 6.66 -3.03 20.08
C GLY A 227 7.95 -2.25 19.84
N ASP A 228 8.81 -2.19 20.86
CA ASP A 228 10.12 -1.52 20.80
C ASP A 228 11.22 -2.35 20.12
N LEU A 229 10.93 -3.61 19.75
CA LEU A 229 11.86 -4.44 19.00
C LEU A 229 11.78 -4.11 17.50
N VAL A 230 12.90 -3.69 16.94
CA VAL A 230 13.10 -3.47 15.50
C VAL A 230 14.18 -4.46 15.03
N ALA A 231 13.82 -5.33 14.09
CA ALA A 231 14.69 -6.37 13.55
C ALA A 231 14.68 -6.39 12.02
#